data_AF-A0A3C1T744-F1
#
_entry.id   AF-A0A3C1T744-F1
#
_cell.length_a   1.000
_cell.length_b   1.000
_cell.length_c   1.000
_cell.angle_alpha   90.00
_cell.angle_beta   90.00
_cell.angle_gamma   90.00
#
_symmetry.space_group_name_H-M   'P 1'
#
loop_
_entity.id
_entity.type
_entity.pdbx_description
1 polymer ?
#
loop_
_entity_poly.entity_id
_entity_poly.type
_entity_poly.pdbx_seq_one_letter_code
_entity_poly.pdbx_strand_id
1 'polypeptide(L)' 'SVPGELASVQVRIINAQGQLIGQQQARLPGNKWELKLPPSMAAGIYFISIAAGGKCWKQKIIKQ' A
#
# COMPACT_ATOMS: atom_id res chain seq x y z
N SER A 1 6.87 12.36 -5.33
CA SER A 1 6.57 11.67 -6.60
C SER A 1 6.99 10.21 -6.47
N VAL A 2 6.21 9.28 -7.04
CA VAL A 2 6.66 7.88 -7.18
C VAL A 2 7.86 7.89 -8.14
N PRO A 3 8.91 7.07 -7.94
CA PRO A 3 10.09 7.12 -8.80
C PRO A 3 9.74 6.57 -10.19
N GLY A 4 9.75 7.44 -11.21
CA GLY A 4 9.57 7.08 -12.62
C GLY A 4 8.16 7.30 -13.18
N GLU A 5 8.10 7.81 -14.41
CA GLU A 5 6.90 8.17 -15.19
C GLU A 5 5.89 7.02 -15.40
N LEU A 6 6.31 5.76 -15.20
CA LEU A 6 5.52 4.55 -15.39
C LEU A 6 5.73 3.53 -14.26
N ALA A 7 5.81 4.01 -13.02
CA ALA A 7 5.99 3.10 -11.88
C ALA A 7 4.74 2.25 -11.65
N SER A 8 4.85 0.94 -11.93
CA SER A 8 3.94 -0.01 -11.29
C SER A 8 4.23 0.04 -9.79
N VAL A 9 3.19 0.38 -9.02
CA VAL A 9 3.22 0.29 -7.57
C VAL A 9 2.54 -0.98 -7.12
N GLN A 10 3.13 -1.62 -6.13
CA GLN A 10 2.53 -2.70 -5.37
C GLN A 10 2.29 -2.19 -3.96
N VAL A 11 1.07 -2.36 -3.48
CA VAL A 11 0.68 -2.02 -2.12
C VAL A 11 0.29 -3.26 -1.37
N ARG A 12 0.81 -3.37 -0.15
CA ARG A 12 0.50 -4.43 0.80
C ARG A 12 -0.02 -3.83 2.08
N ILE A 13 -1.07 -4.42 2.64
CA ILE A 13 -1.66 -4.08 3.92
C ILE A 13 -1.41 -5.27 4.84
N ILE A 14 -0.69 -5.03 5.93
CA ILE A 14 -0.24 -6.06 6.86
C ILE A 14 -0.78 -5.71 8.25
N ASN A 15 -1.38 -6.66 8.98
CA ASN A 15 -1.85 -6.42 10.35
C ASN A 15 -0.69 -6.43 11.37
N ALA A 16 -1.00 -6.12 12.63
CA ALA A 16 -0.05 -6.12 13.73
C ALA A 16 0.65 -7.48 13.95
N GLN A 17 0.03 -8.58 13.53
CA GLN A 17 0.55 -9.94 13.63
C GLN A 17 1.47 -10.31 12.45
N GLY A 18 1.70 -9.39 11.50
CA GLY A 18 2.53 -9.63 10.32
C GLY A 18 1.81 -10.35 9.18
N GLN A 19 0.49 -10.52 9.25
CA GLN A 19 -0.30 -11.20 8.22
C GLN A 19 -0.70 -10.23 7.10
N LEU A 20 -0.57 -10.67 5.84
CA LEU A 20 -1.03 -9.91 4.68
C LEU A 20 -2.57 -9.97 4.60
N ILE A 21 -3.21 -8.80 4.75
CA ILE A 21 -4.67 -8.65 4.73
C ILE A 21 -5.17 -8.20 3.35
N GLY A 22 -4.34 -7.49 2.60
CA GLY A 22 -4.70 -7.02 1.28
C GLY A 22 -3.48 -6.69 0.44
N GLN A 23 -3.61 -6.90 -0.86
CA GLN A 23 -2.62 -6.49 -1.85
C GLN A 23 -3.32 -5.85 -3.04
N GLN A 24 -2.79 -4.72 -3.50
CA GLN A 24 -3.25 -4.06 -4.72
C GLN A 24 -2.04 -3.71 -5.58
N GLN A 25 -2.15 -3.95 -6.89
CA GLN A 25 -1.18 -3.46 -7.86
C GLN A 25 -1.85 -2.37 -8.69
N ALA A 26 -1.16 -1.25 -8.90
CA ALA A 26 -1.63 -0.18 -9.76
C ALA A 26 -0.52 0.24 -10.72
N ARG A 27 -0.89 0.51 -11.97
CA ARG A 27 -0.08 1.31 -12.90
C ARG A 27 -0.61 2.72 -12.80
N LEU A 28 0.20 3.64 -12.30
CA LEU A 28 -0.25 5.00 -12.01
C LEU A 28 0.18 5.93 -13.14
N PRO A 29 -0.76 6.47 -13.94
CA PRO A 29 -0.49 7.70 -14.67
C PRO A 29 -0.55 8.87 -13.67
N GLY A 30 0.61 9.41 -13.28
CA GLY A 30 0.71 10.65 -12.50
C GLY A 30 0.92 10.50 -10.98
N ASN A 31 0.73 11.61 -10.26
CA ASN A 31 1.22 11.80 -8.87
C ASN A 31 0.17 11.57 -7.77
N LYS A 32 -1.09 11.33 -8.12
CA LYS A 32 -2.20 11.16 -7.17
C LYS A 32 -2.83 9.79 -7.33
N TRP A 33 -3.07 9.12 -6.21
CA TRP A 33 -3.71 7.82 -6.18
C TRP A 33 -4.37 7.57 -4.82
N GLU A 34 -5.41 6.76 -4.84
CA GLU A 34 -6.20 6.40 -3.67
C GLU A 34 -6.18 4.88 -3.49
N LEU A 35 -5.85 4.45 -2.26
CA LEU A 35 -5.95 3.07 -1.82
C LEU A 35 -7.29 2.88 -1.12
N LYS A 36 -8.13 1.98 -1.63
CA LYS A 36 -9.33 1.54 -0.92
C LYS A 36 -8.93 0.41 0.03
N LEU A 37 -9.07 0.65 1.34
CA LEU A 37 -8.87 -0.38 2.34
C LEU A 37 -10.02 -1.40 2.29
N PRO A 38 -9.76 -2.71 2.56
CA PRO A 38 -10.82 -3.69 2.69
C PRO A 38 -11.87 -3.25 3.74
N PRO A 39 -13.17 -3.32 3.43
CA PRO A 39 -14.21 -2.80 4.32
C PRO A 39 -14.37 -3.62 5.62
N SER A 40 -13.85 -4.84 5.67
CA SER A 40 -13.95 -5.77 6.80
C SER A 40 -12.68 -5.83 7.66
N MET A 41 -11.84 -4.79 7.65
CA MET A 41 -10.68 -4.72 8.54
C MET A 41 -11.15 -4.60 10.00
N ALA A 42 -10.77 -5.57 10.83
CA ALA A 42 -11.00 -5.48 12.27
C ALA A 42 -10.31 -4.25 12.87
N ALA A 43 -10.82 -3.75 14.01
CA ALA A 43 -10.16 -2.66 14.73
C ALA A 43 -8.72 -3.07 15.09
N GLY A 44 -7.75 -2.18 14.87
CA GLY A 44 -6.34 -2.50 15.11
C GLY A 44 -5.33 -1.65 14.36
N ILE A 45 -4.06 -2.03 14.49
CA ILE A 45 -2.93 -1.39 13.84
C ILE A 45 -2.56 -2.15 12.56
N TYR A 46 -2.33 -1.40 11.49
CA TYR A 46 -1.93 -1.93 10.19
C TYR A 46 -0.75 -1.17 9.60
N PHE A 47 0.08 -1.90 8.88
CA PHE A 47 1.22 -1.42 8.13
C PHE A 47 0.89 -1.45 6.64
N ILE A 48 0.92 -0.28 6.01
CA ILE A 48 0.79 -0.13 4.57
C ILE A 48 2.19 0.03 3.99
N SER A 49 2.60 -0.90 3.14
CA SER A 49 3.86 -0.82 2.39
C SER A 49 3.55 -0.57 0.91
N ILE A 50 4.18 0.45 0.35
CA ILE A 50 4.09 0.81 -1.07
C ILE A 50 5.47 0.58 -1.68
N ALA A 51 5.55 -0.36 -2.62
CA ALA A 51 6.74 -0.66 -3.38
C ALA A 51 6.60 -0.18 -4.83
N ALA A 52 7.68 0.34 -5.40
CA ALA A 52 7.77 0.73 -6.81
C ALA A 52 9.07 0.17 -7.40
N GLY A 53 9.01 -0.48 -8.55
CA GLY A 53 10.20 -1.08 -9.19
C GLY A 53 10.94 -2.08 -8.28
N GLY A 54 10.20 -2.85 -7.48
CA GLY A 54 10.76 -3.85 -6.55
C GLY A 54 11.38 -3.28 -5.26
N LYS A 55 11.37 -1.96 -5.06
CA LYS A 55 11.88 -1.32 -3.84
C LYS A 55 10.74 -0.74 -3.01
N CYS A 56 10.83 -0.86 -1.68
CA CYS A 56 9.90 -0.18 -0.78
C CYS A 56 10.11 1.34 -0.90
N TRP A 57 9.10 2.03 -1.42
CA TRP A 57 9.14 3.48 -1.65
C TRP A 57 8.56 4.25 -0.47
N LYS A 58 7.48 3.74 0.14
CA LYS A 58 6.82 4.40 1.26
C LYS A 58 6.19 3.39 2.21
N GLN A 59 6.20 3.71 3.50
CA GLN A 59 5.45 2.98 4.52
C GLN A 59 4.58 3.94 5.31
N LYS A 60 3.42 3.46 5.74
CA LYS A 60 2.51 4.21 6.63
C LYS A 60 1.88 3.24 7.62
N ILE A 61 1.74 3.69 8.86
CA ILE A 61 0.98 3.00 9.89
C ILE A 61 -0.40 3.65 9.96
N ILE A 62 -1.44 2.83 10.00
CA ILE A 62 -2.82 3.30 10.21
C ILE A 62 -3.45 2.55 11.38
N LYS A 63 -4.42 3.21 12.01
CA LYS A 63 -5.32 2.61 12.98
C LYS A 63 -6.73 2.59 12.37
N GLN A 64 -7.42 1.48 12.51
CA GLN A 64 -8.87 1.36 12.26
C GLN A 64 -9.58 1.23 13.60
#